data_AF-A0A7U3ZS36-F1
#
_entry.id   AF-A0A7U3ZS36-F1
#
_cell.length_a   1.000
_cell.length_b   1.000
_cell.length_c   1.000
_cell.angle_alpha   90.00
_cell.angle_beta   90.00
_cell.angle_gamma   90.00
#
_symmetry.space_group_name_H-M   'P 1'
#
loop_
_entity.id
_entity.type
_entity.pdbx_description
1 polymer ?
#
loop_
_entity_poly.entity_id
_entity_poly.type
_entity_poly.pdbx_seq_one_letter_code
_entity_poly.pdbx_strand_id
1 'polypeptide(L)'
;MKRLLSILASAGMIASTGAVAVACQDTTPSAKMTEIKTLIKNTNLDELADSKSSTIIKKVLEKNKTSINNKLVEKDLQLKGSAMVVKDKEMKATITVSEEGAKKNFTGEVEVTFKIN
;
A
#
# COMPACT_ATOMS: atom_id res chain seq x y z
N MET A 1 3.39 -55.11 -63.90
CA MET A 1 2.67 -54.14 -63.05
C MET A 1 2.04 -54.89 -61.86
N LYS A 2 2.71 -54.84 -60.70
CA LYS A 2 2.32 -55.45 -59.41
C LYS A 2 2.56 -54.36 -58.36
N ARG A 3 1.51 -53.66 -57.90
CA ARG A 3 0.71 -53.84 -56.67
C ARG A 3 1.41 -53.46 -55.36
N LEU A 4 0.73 -52.52 -54.65
CA LEU A 4 0.58 -52.33 -53.20
C LEU A 4 1.81 -51.75 -52.46
N LEU A 5 1.83 -50.45 -52.14
CA LEU A 5 1.09 -49.76 -51.04
C LEU A 5 1.47 -50.30 -49.65
N SER A 6 2.54 -49.77 -49.06
CA SER A 6 2.87 -49.92 -47.65
C SER A 6 2.95 -48.54 -47.00
N ILE A 7 1.80 -48.14 -46.47
CA ILE A 7 1.62 -47.05 -45.51
C ILE A 7 2.25 -47.50 -44.19
N LEU A 8 3.24 -46.77 -43.69
CA LEU A 8 3.71 -46.83 -42.31
C LEU A 8 3.80 -45.37 -41.84
N ALA A 9 2.70 -44.76 -41.40
CA ALA A 9 2.24 -44.76 -40.01
C ALA A 9 3.33 -44.31 -39.03
N SER A 10 3.43 -43.00 -38.83
CA SER A 10 4.08 -42.39 -37.66
C SER A 10 3.17 -41.30 -37.09
N ALA A 11 1.94 -41.68 -36.73
CA ALA A 11 1.28 -41.09 -35.57
C ALA A 11 1.96 -41.70 -34.33
N GLY A 12 2.17 -41.04 -33.21
CA GLY A 12 1.78 -39.74 -32.73
C GLY A 12 2.18 -39.72 -31.24
N MET A 13 2.25 -38.51 -30.67
CA MET A 13 2.05 -38.22 -29.24
C MET A 13 2.67 -39.16 -28.19
N ILE A 14 3.73 -38.69 -27.54
CA ILE A 14 4.07 -39.04 -26.15
C ILE A 14 4.04 -37.69 -25.41
N ALA A 15 2.96 -37.34 -24.71
CA ALA A 15 2.48 -37.84 -23.42
C ALA A 15 3.39 -37.42 -22.24
N SER A 16 2.82 -36.53 -21.43
CA SER A 16 3.08 -36.31 -20.01
C SER A 16 4.53 -36.14 -19.54
N THR A 17 4.91 -34.89 -19.31
CA THR A 17 5.06 -34.46 -17.91
C THR A 17 4.30 -33.15 -17.77
N GLY A 18 3.04 -33.27 -17.37
CA GLY A 18 2.33 -32.14 -16.80
C GLY A 18 3.02 -31.78 -15.48
N ALA A 19 4.06 -30.96 -15.54
CA ALA A 19 4.38 -30.09 -14.43
C ALA A 19 3.27 -29.03 -14.38
N VAL A 20 2.09 -29.44 -13.94
CA VAL A 20 1.29 -28.52 -13.14
C VAL A 20 2.14 -28.28 -11.91
N ALA A 21 3.03 -27.28 -12.01
CA ALA A 21 3.18 -26.37 -10.91
C ALA A 21 1.78 -25.80 -10.70
N VAL A 22 0.96 -26.54 -9.94
CA VAL A 22 0.06 -25.92 -8.99
C VAL A 22 1.04 -25.15 -8.12
N ALA A 23 1.39 -23.96 -8.59
CA ALA A 23 1.60 -22.86 -7.70
C ALA A 23 0.35 -22.95 -6.83
N CYS A 24 0.51 -23.52 -5.64
CA CYS A 24 -0.02 -22.89 -4.46
C CYS A 24 0.39 -21.42 -4.62
N GLN A 25 -0.40 -20.67 -5.40
CA GLN A 25 -0.75 -19.33 -5.04
C GLN A 25 -1.33 -19.56 -3.66
N ASP A 26 -0.43 -19.45 -2.69
CA ASP A 26 -0.73 -19.12 -1.33
C ASP A 26 -1.63 -17.90 -1.43
N THR A 27 -2.92 -18.17 -1.63
CA THR A 27 -4.00 -17.38 -1.07
C THR A 27 -3.95 -17.63 0.44
N THR A 28 -2.78 -17.40 1.05
CA THR A 28 -2.74 -16.62 2.27
C THR A 28 -3.68 -15.47 1.94
N PRO A 29 -4.81 -15.32 2.64
CA PRO A 29 -5.60 -14.12 2.45
C PRO A 29 -4.61 -13.01 2.72
N SER A 30 -4.19 -12.30 1.66
CA SER A 30 -3.42 -11.09 1.78
C SER A 30 -4.30 -10.26 2.69
N ALA A 31 -3.94 -10.23 3.97
CA ALA A 31 -4.78 -9.67 5.01
C ALA A 31 -5.05 -8.28 4.49
N LYS A 32 -6.31 -8.00 4.10
CA LYS A 32 -6.63 -6.79 3.33
C LYS A 32 -6.16 -5.61 4.16
N MET A 33 -4.96 -5.11 3.83
CA MET A 33 -4.35 -4.09 4.65
C MET A 33 -5.17 -2.84 4.43
N THR A 34 -5.55 -2.20 5.52
CA THR A 34 -6.31 -0.97 5.45
C THR A 34 -5.37 0.14 5.04
N GLU A 35 -5.53 0.64 3.82
CA GLU A 35 -4.76 1.78 3.34
C GLU A 35 -5.10 3.03 4.14
N ILE A 36 -4.10 3.65 4.75
CA ILE A 36 -4.30 4.85 5.58
C ILE A 36 -4.83 6.03 4.76
N LYS A 37 -4.59 6.07 3.44
CA LYS A 37 -5.14 7.06 2.50
C LYS A 37 -6.66 7.01 2.40
N THR A 38 -7.28 5.87 2.70
CA THR A 38 -8.75 5.75 2.72
C THR A 38 -9.37 6.41 3.96
N LEU A 39 -8.58 6.53 5.04
CA LEU A 39 -8.97 7.12 6.32
C LEU A 39 -8.56 8.59 6.41
N ILE A 40 -7.37 8.93 5.91
CA ILE A 40 -6.83 10.29 5.87
C ILE A 40 -7.21 10.92 4.52
N LYS A 41 -8.42 11.47 4.45
CA LYS A 41 -8.95 12.14 3.26
C LYS A 41 -8.59 13.63 3.20
N ASN A 42 -8.49 14.27 4.36
CA ASN A 42 -8.07 15.65 4.50
C ASN A 42 -6.55 15.68 4.66
N THR A 43 -5.87 16.01 3.57
CA THR A 43 -4.41 16.14 3.53
C THR A 43 -3.92 17.56 3.80
N ASN A 44 -4.79 18.56 3.72
CA ASN A 44 -4.48 19.93 4.12
C ASN A 44 -4.77 20.13 5.61
N LEU A 45 -3.73 20.46 6.38
CA LEU A 45 -3.78 20.61 7.83
C LEU A 45 -3.90 22.07 8.29
N ASP A 46 -4.06 23.01 7.34
CA ASP A 46 -4.07 24.46 7.56
C ASP A 46 -2.77 24.94 8.23
N GLU A 47 -2.89 25.79 9.25
CA GLU A 47 -1.76 26.34 10.00
C GLU A 47 -1.38 25.45 11.19
N LEU A 48 -0.07 25.22 11.32
CA LEU A 48 0.57 24.52 12.42
C LEU A 48 1.51 25.46 13.17
N ALA A 49 1.61 25.25 14.48
CA ALA A 49 2.55 25.99 15.32
C ALA A 49 4.02 25.59 15.07
N ASP A 50 4.26 24.32 14.70
CA ASP A 50 5.59 23.83 14.38
C ASP A 50 5.54 22.65 13.41
N SER A 51 6.71 22.29 12.88
CA SER A 51 6.93 21.21 11.93
C SER A 51 7.30 19.87 12.55
N LYS A 52 7.07 19.70 13.86
CA LYS A 52 7.43 18.44 14.53
C LYS A 52 6.47 17.33 14.14
N SER A 53 6.99 16.11 14.07
CA SER A 53 6.21 14.92 13.72
C SER A 53 4.96 14.74 14.59
N SER A 54 5.08 14.94 15.91
CA SER A 54 3.94 14.81 16.81
C SER A 54 2.84 15.84 16.52
N THR A 55 3.21 17.10 16.25
CA THR A 55 2.25 18.17 15.92
C THR A 55 1.52 17.89 14.61
N ILE A 56 2.27 17.47 13.58
CA ILE A 56 1.71 17.13 12.26
C ILE A 56 0.75 15.94 12.39
N ILE A 57 1.19 14.83 13.01
CA ILE A 57 0.38 13.62 13.17
C ILE A 57 -0.89 13.92 13.99
N LYS A 58 -0.77 14.66 15.10
CA LYS A 58 -1.93 15.10 15.90
C LYS A 58 -2.95 15.82 15.05
N LYS A 59 -2.50 16.82 14.28
CA LYS A 59 -3.41 17.60 13.44
C LYS A 59 -4.07 16.76 12.36
N VAL A 60 -3.35 15.80 11.78
CA VAL A 60 -3.90 14.86 10.79
C VAL A 60 -5.03 14.03 11.40
N LEU A 61 -4.81 13.48 12.59
CA LEU A 61 -5.82 12.71 13.32
C LEU A 61 -7.02 13.57 13.71
N GLU A 62 -6.80 14.81 14.14
CA GLU A 62 -7.89 15.75 14.45
C GLU A 62 -8.73 16.08 13.21
N LYS A 63 -8.07 16.45 12.10
CA LYS A 63 -8.73 16.82 10.83
C LYS A 63 -9.47 15.66 10.17
N ASN A 64 -9.06 14.43 10.47
CA ASN A 64 -9.64 13.20 9.94
C ASN A 64 -10.36 12.36 11.01
N LYS A 65 -10.65 12.93 12.19
CA LYS A 65 -11.21 12.18 13.34
C LYS A 65 -12.48 11.42 12.97
N THR A 66 -13.36 12.04 12.19
CA THR A 66 -14.62 11.45 11.72
C THR A 66 -14.38 10.26 10.77
N SER A 67 -13.42 10.37 9.85
CA SER A 67 -13.09 9.31 8.88
C SER A 67 -12.33 8.16 9.53
N ILE A 68 -11.44 8.46 10.47
CA ILE A 68 -10.61 7.49 11.19
C ILE A 68 -11.46 6.71 12.20
N ASN A 69 -12.43 7.36 12.86
CA ASN A 69 -13.33 6.75 13.84
C ASN A 69 -12.57 5.88 14.88
N ASN A 70 -11.52 6.46 15.49
CA ASN A 70 -10.62 5.83 16.47
C ASN A 70 -9.88 4.55 16.00
N LYS A 71 -9.91 4.20 14.71
CA LYS A 71 -9.17 3.04 14.18
C LYS A 71 -7.66 3.24 14.18
N LEU A 72 -7.22 4.49 14.11
CA LEU A 72 -5.86 4.89 13.84
C LEU A 72 -5.43 5.90 14.92
N VAL A 73 -4.33 5.60 15.62
CA VAL A 73 -3.79 6.45 16.69
C VAL A 73 -2.41 7.01 16.33
N GLU A 74 -1.91 7.99 17.09
CA GLU A 74 -0.61 8.62 16.83
C GLU A 74 0.52 7.61 16.69
N LYS A 75 0.51 6.57 17.53
CA LYS A 75 1.50 5.48 17.53
C LYS A 75 1.53 4.67 16.24
N ASP A 76 0.41 4.60 15.51
CA ASP A 76 0.30 3.83 14.27
C ASP A 76 0.92 4.55 13.07
N LEU A 77 1.29 5.82 13.24
CA LEU A 77 1.81 6.69 12.19
C LEU A 77 3.19 7.22 12.55
N GLN A 78 3.97 7.51 11.51
CA GLN A 78 5.25 8.18 11.63
C GLN A 78 5.50 9.05 10.41
N LEU A 79 6.38 10.04 10.54
CA LEU A 79 6.84 10.79 9.37
C LEU A 79 7.91 10.02 8.63
N LYS A 80 7.74 9.92 7.31
CA LYS A 80 8.76 9.44 6.40
C LYS A 80 9.69 10.60 6.08
N GLY A 81 10.79 10.69 6.82
CA GLY A 81 11.76 11.77 6.71
C GLY A 81 11.30 13.06 7.40
N SER A 82 11.79 14.20 6.92
CA SER A 82 11.50 15.53 7.47
C SER A 82 10.48 16.27 6.61
N ALA A 83 9.71 17.18 7.23
CA ALA A 83 8.85 18.09 6.48
C ALA A 83 9.69 19.01 5.58
N MET A 84 9.27 19.17 4.33
CA MET A 84 9.93 19.97 3.31
C MET A 84 9.17 21.28 3.09
N VAL A 85 9.89 22.39 3.03
CA VAL A 85 9.30 23.68 2.63
C VAL A 85 9.02 23.63 1.12
N VAL A 86 7.80 23.93 0.72
CA VAL A 86 7.38 23.98 -0.68
C VAL A 86 7.41 25.43 -1.18
N LYS A 87 6.82 26.37 -0.44
CA LYS A 87 6.72 27.78 -0.84
C LYS A 87 6.26 28.65 0.33
N ASP A 88 6.95 29.75 0.63
CA ASP A 88 6.47 30.83 1.54
C ASP A 88 5.71 30.33 2.80
N LYS A 89 6.45 29.71 3.74
CA LYS A 89 5.96 29.03 4.95
C LYS A 89 5.04 27.81 4.75
N GLU A 90 4.65 27.49 3.52
CA GLU A 90 3.96 26.26 3.16
C GLU A 90 4.94 25.08 3.13
N MET A 91 4.56 24.01 3.79
CA MET A 91 5.34 22.82 3.97
C MET A 91 4.54 21.57 3.62
N LYS A 92 5.29 20.52 3.29
CA LYS A 92 4.78 19.23 2.89
C LYS A 92 5.48 18.15 3.70
N ALA A 93 4.72 17.20 4.21
CA ALA A 93 5.24 16.09 4.97
C ALA A 93 4.61 14.79 4.50
N THR A 94 5.39 13.71 4.48
CA THR A 94 4.89 12.39 4.11
C THR A 94 4.71 11.58 5.38
N ILE A 95 3.47 11.17 5.64
CA ILE A 95 3.11 10.29 6.74
C ILE A 95 3.10 8.86 6.20
N THR A 96 3.73 7.95 6.93
CA THR A 96 3.72 6.52 6.67
C THR A 96 3.24 5.77 7.90
N VAL A 97 2.94 4.50 7.72
CA VAL A 97 2.55 3.60 8.82
C VAL A 97 3.80 3.24 9.63
N SER A 98 3.69 3.28 10.95
CA SER A 98 4.73 2.79 11.86
C SER A 98 4.71 1.27 11.95
N GLU A 99 5.70 0.68 12.63
CA GLU A 99 5.67 -0.75 12.92
C GLU A 99 4.43 -1.17 13.74
N GLU A 100 3.93 -0.30 14.62
CA GLU A 100 2.72 -0.56 15.41
C GLU A 100 1.47 -0.55 14.53
N GLY A 101 1.38 0.39 13.59
CA GLY A 101 0.28 0.44 12.63
C GLY A 101 0.31 -0.76 11.66
N ALA A 102 1.50 -1.19 11.24
CA ALA A 102 1.67 -2.35 10.37
C ALA A 102 1.17 -3.64 11.06
N LYS A 103 1.45 -3.80 12.36
CA LYS A 103 0.91 -4.91 13.17
C LYS A 103 -0.62 -4.93 13.27
N LYS A 104 -1.27 -3.76 13.10
CA LYS A 104 -2.73 -3.62 13.04
C LYS A 104 -3.30 -3.78 11.63
N ASN A 105 -2.51 -4.24 10.67
CA ASN A 105 -2.87 -4.36 9.25
C ASN A 105 -3.14 -3.01 8.56
N PHE A 106 -2.47 -1.93 8.98
CA PHE A 106 -2.45 -0.69 8.19
C PHE A 106 -1.28 -0.68 7.20
N THR A 107 -1.46 -0.02 6.06
CA THR A 107 -0.40 0.18 5.07
C THR A 107 -0.57 1.50 4.31
N GLY A 108 0.46 1.88 3.55
CA GLY A 108 0.45 3.02 2.65
C GLY A 108 1.08 4.28 3.22
N GLU A 109 1.04 5.33 2.40
CA GLU A 109 1.64 6.63 2.69
C GLU A 109 0.66 7.73 2.29
N VAL A 110 0.66 8.82 3.06
CA VAL A 110 -0.17 9.99 2.80
C VAL A 110 0.69 11.23 2.88
N GLU A 111 0.68 11.98 1.80
CA GLU A 111 1.29 13.29 1.74
C GLU A 111 0.31 14.34 2.27
N VAL A 112 0.80 15.18 3.18
CA VAL A 112 0.02 16.26 3.80
C VAL A 112 0.71 17.59 3.61
N THR A 113 -0.09 18.65 3.51
CA THR A 113 0.37 20.02 3.33
C THR A 113 -0.14 20.90 4.46
N PHE A 114 0.68 21.86 4.89
CA PHE A 114 0.37 22.77 5.98
C PHE A 114 1.24 24.02 5.93
N LYS A 115 0.87 25.07 6.66
CA LYS A 115 1.68 26.29 6.81
C LYS A 115 2.20 26.39 8.24
N ILE A 116 3.45 26.81 8.43
CA ILE A 116 3.92 27.22 9.77
C ILE A 116 3.55 28.69 9.97
N ASN A 117 2.95 29.04 11.10
CA ASN A 117 2.72 30.44 11.46
C ASN A 117 3.93 31.03 12.20
#